data_AF-A0A7C2IJB6-F1
#
_entry.id   AF-A0A7C2IJB6-F1
#
_cell.length_a   1.000
_cell.length_b   1.000
_cell.length_c   1.000
_cell.angle_alpha   90.00
_cell.angle_beta   90.00
_cell.angle_gamma   90.00
#
_symmetry.space_group_name_H-M   'P 1'
#
loop_
_entity.id
_entity.type
_entity.pdbx_description
1 polymer ?
#
loop_
_entity_poly.entity_id
_entity_poly.type
_entity_poly.pdbx_seq_one_letter_code
_entity_poly.pdbx_strand_id
1 'polypeptide(L)'
;MEIDQVMAEIIKPSPSRRLTTGRARWLRYCLVAAFSALALAGFGVRAQDGRQNEVAARIQLGERLFKEPGFSSREGDLVSSCGSCHLYDQDPQGIRAFVDFFARSWVSWRSKDPRRDGLRNAPTILDAAELPQLHYDGEFESLEGLVKGTIAGRTLGWLPGEQGKALDQAYRVILDDAGDAGKGERSYRDQFKQAYSVDVKALGRDDVIKLIAGSVSDYVRTLKTKRDSPYDRFIRMNALEVGPKRGERPNDFAERMLARLSRLETSGGLNLPSGFDRKALEGMKIFFNAGAGKSAGNCVSCHAPPLFTDFSFHNMGVSQREYDSHHGDGSFALLTIPGASAAVRPSPQFREIPSRSKPGYVDLGHWNFVKLTSSPLRRAGESEDQFLRRMIATFKTPTLRNLAFSQPYL
;
A
#
# COMPACT_ATOMS: atom_id res chain seq x y z
N MET A 1 18.18 -44.90 -46.39
CA MET A 1 17.87 -45.84 -47.49
C MET A 1 17.38 -47.10 -46.83
N GLU A 2 16.08 -47.15 -46.55
CA GLU A 2 15.06 -47.78 -47.43
C GLU A 2 15.19 -49.30 -47.38
N ILE A 3 14.28 -50.01 -46.69
CA ILE A 3 12.92 -50.36 -47.15
C ILE A 3 13.02 -51.18 -48.43
N ASP A 4 12.90 -52.51 -48.35
CA ASP A 4 11.75 -53.22 -48.92
C ASP A 4 11.88 -54.75 -48.87
N GLN A 5 10.81 -55.38 -48.37
CA GLN A 5 10.23 -56.68 -48.79
C GLN A 5 11.06 -57.97 -48.52
N VAL A 6 10.52 -59.12 -48.08
CA VAL A 6 9.29 -59.89 -48.42
C VAL A 6 9.13 -60.93 -47.26
N MET A 7 8.09 -60.92 -46.41
CA MET A 7 6.73 -61.52 -46.51
C MET A 7 6.60 -63.05 -46.35
N ALA A 8 5.55 -63.43 -45.59
CA ALA A 8 4.84 -64.73 -45.44
C ALA A 8 5.45 -65.75 -44.45
N GLU A 9 4.75 -66.37 -43.49
CA GLU A 9 3.32 -66.68 -43.32
C GLU A 9 2.90 -66.61 -41.84
N ILE A 10 1.64 -66.24 -41.59
CA ILE A 10 0.65 -66.95 -40.75
C ILE A 10 -0.55 -66.00 -40.64
N ILE A 11 -1.69 -66.37 -41.23
CA ILE A 11 -3.07 -66.23 -40.70
C ILE A 11 -4.06 -66.49 -41.84
N LYS A 12 -4.83 -67.57 -41.69
CA LYS A 12 -6.02 -67.92 -42.49
C LYS A 12 -7.15 -66.90 -42.27
N PRO A 13 -8.05 -66.67 -43.26
CA PRO A 13 -9.14 -65.72 -43.12
C PRO A 13 -10.30 -66.31 -42.28
N SER A 14 -10.83 -65.49 -41.37
CA SER A 14 -12.10 -65.69 -40.65
C SER A 14 -13.06 -64.56 -41.05
N PRO A 15 -14.38 -64.81 -41.11
CA PRO A 15 -15.31 -63.98 -41.86
C PRO A 15 -15.60 -62.63 -41.20
N SER A 16 -15.80 -61.64 -42.06
CA SER A 16 -16.18 -60.26 -41.75
C SER A 16 -17.31 -60.17 -40.70
N ARG A 17 -16.98 -59.76 -39.47
CA ARG A 17 -17.97 -59.26 -38.51
C ARG A 17 -18.30 -57.81 -38.85
N ARG A 18 -19.50 -57.57 -39.39
CA ARG A 18 -20.10 -56.24 -39.47
C ARG A 18 -20.16 -55.64 -38.06
N LEU A 19 -19.56 -54.45 -37.89
CA LEU A 19 -19.76 -53.64 -36.69
C LEU A 19 -21.26 -53.33 -36.55
N THR A 20 -21.89 -53.89 -35.53
CA THR A 20 -23.27 -53.56 -35.15
C THR A 20 -23.36 -52.06 -34.85
N THR A 21 -24.37 -51.40 -35.42
CA THR A 21 -24.63 -49.95 -35.42
C THR A 21 -24.56 -49.25 -34.05
N GLY A 22 -24.68 -49.98 -32.94
CA GLY A 22 -24.55 -49.46 -31.57
C GLY A 22 -23.12 -49.10 -31.13
N ARG A 23 -22.10 -49.91 -31.48
CA ARG A 23 -20.70 -49.65 -31.08
C ARG A 23 -20.07 -48.46 -31.82
N ALA A 24 -20.43 -48.28 -33.09
CA ALA A 24 -20.02 -47.13 -33.88
C ALA A 24 -20.65 -45.81 -33.39
N ARG A 25 -21.89 -45.86 -32.89
CA ARG A 25 -22.55 -44.71 -32.24
C ARG A 25 -21.87 -44.33 -30.93
N TRP A 26 -21.55 -45.31 -30.07
CA TRP A 26 -20.87 -45.06 -28.79
C TRP A 26 -19.48 -44.43 -28.96
N LEU A 27 -18.66 -44.93 -29.92
CA LEU A 27 -17.38 -44.30 -30.23
C LEU A 27 -17.52 -42.86 -30.75
N ARG A 28 -18.56 -42.57 -31.55
CA ARG A 28 -18.85 -41.19 -31.99
C ARG A 28 -19.24 -40.29 -30.83
N TYR A 29 -20.04 -40.76 -29.88
CA TYR A 29 -20.38 -39.98 -28.68
C TYR A 29 -19.15 -39.73 -27.79
N CYS A 30 -18.29 -40.73 -27.59
CA CYS A 30 -17.04 -40.54 -26.84
C CYS A 30 -16.08 -39.57 -27.53
N LEU A 31 -15.97 -39.62 -28.87
CA LEU A 31 -15.15 -38.68 -29.63
C LEU A 31 -15.72 -37.26 -29.57
N VAL A 32 -17.03 -37.09 -29.76
CA VAL A 32 -17.67 -35.76 -29.64
C VAL A 32 -17.51 -35.21 -28.22
N ALA A 33 -17.70 -36.03 -27.18
CA ALA A 33 -17.50 -35.61 -25.79
C ALA A 33 -16.03 -35.24 -25.49
N ALA A 34 -15.07 -35.99 -26.03
CA ALA A 34 -13.64 -35.67 -25.90
C ALA A 34 -13.27 -34.37 -26.63
N PHE A 35 -13.78 -34.15 -27.84
CA PHE A 35 -13.61 -32.90 -28.58
C PHE A 35 -14.28 -31.71 -27.87
N SER A 36 -15.47 -31.89 -27.29
CA SER A 36 -16.13 -30.86 -26.50
C SER A 36 -15.36 -30.54 -25.21
N ALA A 37 -14.79 -31.54 -24.53
CA ALA A 37 -13.96 -31.32 -23.34
C ALA A 37 -12.63 -30.62 -23.67
N LEU A 38 -11.97 -30.99 -24.78
CA LEU A 38 -10.78 -30.32 -25.30
C LEU A 38 -11.06 -28.88 -25.74
N ALA A 39 -12.19 -28.63 -26.40
CA ALA A 39 -12.62 -27.28 -26.77
C ALA A 39 -12.89 -26.42 -25.53
N LEU A 40 -13.64 -26.94 -24.54
CA LEU A 40 -13.91 -26.25 -23.28
C LEU A 40 -12.63 -25.96 -22.48
N ALA A 41 -11.68 -26.90 -22.44
CA ALA A 41 -10.37 -26.69 -21.84
C ALA A 41 -9.55 -25.62 -22.57
N GLY A 42 -9.56 -25.61 -23.91
CA GLY A 42 -8.91 -24.58 -24.73
C GLY A 42 -9.52 -23.19 -24.54
N PHE A 43 -10.84 -23.09 -24.42
CA PHE A 43 -11.54 -21.84 -24.09
C PHE A 43 -11.19 -21.34 -22.68
N GLY A 44 -11.11 -22.24 -21.70
CA GLY A 44 -10.72 -21.91 -20.32
C GLY A 44 -9.29 -21.36 -20.22
N VAL A 45 -8.33 -21.98 -20.92
CA VAL A 45 -6.93 -21.52 -20.95
C VAL A 45 -6.81 -20.14 -21.62
N ARG A 46 -7.49 -19.92 -22.75
CA ARG A 46 -7.46 -18.64 -23.48
C ARG A 46 -8.13 -17.50 -22.70
N ALA A 47 -9.21 -17.79 -21.97
CA ALA A 47 -9.86 -16.81 -21.10
C ALA A 47 -9.00 -16.45 -19.89
N GLN A 48 -8.30 -17.42 -19.31
CA GLN A 48 -7.37 -17.19 -18.21
C GLN A 48 -6.15 -16.36 -18.66
N ASP A 49 -5.58 -16.67 -19.83
CA ASP A 49 -4.48 -15.91 -20.44
C ASP A 49 -4.91 -14.46 -20.75
N GLY A 50 -6.09 -14.28 -21.37
CA GLY A 50 -6.68 -12.96 -21.59
C GLY A 50 -6.82 -12.14 -20.30
N ARG A 51 -7.34 -12.75 -19.23
CA ARG A 51 -7.49 -12.09 -17.92
C ARG A 51 -6.14 -11.73 -17.29
N GLN A 52 -5.13 -12.59 -17.38
CA GLN A 52 -3.79 -12.29 -16.85
C GLN A 52 -3.13 -11.14 -17.62
N ASN A 53 -3.28 -11.12 -18.95
CA ASN A 53 -2.79 -10.04 -19.79
C ASN A 53 -3.47 -8.70 -19.48
N GLU A 54 -4.77 -8.68 -19.21
CA GLU A 54 -5.48 -7.47 -18.75
C GLU A 54 -4.95 -6.98 -17.40
N VAL A 55 -4.75 -7.88 -16.43
CA VAL A 55 -4.21 -7.51 -15.10
C VAL A 55 -2.80 -6.93 -15.23
N ALA A 56 -1.93 -7.55 -16.03
CA ALA A 56 -0.59 -7.03 -16.30
C ALA A 56 -0.65 -5.64 -16.96
N ALA A 57 -1.54 -5.45 -17.95
CA ALA A 57 -1.73 -4.17 -18.61
C ALA A 57 -2.24 -3.07 -17.65
N ARG A 58 -3.10 -3.41 -16.69
CA ARG A 58 -3.56 -2.46 -15.65
C ARG A 58 -2.42 -2.03 -14.73
N ILE A 59 -1.58 -2.96 -14.31
CA ILE A 59 -0.42 -2.67 -13.45
C ILE A 59 0.59 -1.79 -14.20
N GLN A 60 0.89 -2.11 -15.46
CA GLN A 60 1.80 -1.32 -16.29
C GLN A 60 1.26 0.10 -16.53
N LEU A 61 -0.03 0.24 -16.84
CA LEU A 61 -0.70 1.53 -16.96
C LEU A 61 -0.63 2.30 -15.64
N GLY A 62 -0.89 1.61 -14.52
CA GLY A 62 -0.79 2.16 -13.17
C GLY A 62 0.59 2.71 -12.83
N GLU A 63 1.65 1.99 -13.19
CA GLU A 63 3.03 2.43 -13.00
C GLU A 63 3.35 3.69 -13.82
N ARG A 64 2.90 3.75 -15.08
CA ARG A 64 3.07 4.93 -15.93
C ARG A 64 2.35 6.14 -15.32
N LEU A 65 1.08 5.97 -14.94
CA LEU A 65 0.27 7.01 -14.30
C LEU A 65 0.83 7.46 -12.95
N PHE A 66 1.45 6.56 -12.18
CA PHE A 66 2.12 6.89 -10.92
C PHE A 66 3.27 7.89 -11.13
N LYS A 67 3.92 7.82 -12.30
CA LYS A 67 5.04 8.68 -12.68
C LYS A 67 4.61 9.92 -13.49
N GLU A 68 3.31 10.08 -13.79
CA GLU A 68 2.78 11.14 -14.67
C GLU A 68 2.90 12.54 -14.05
N PRO A 69 3.81 13.41 -14.55
CA PRO A 69 3.96 14.77 -14.01
C PRO A 69 2.82 15.71 -14.43
N GLY A 70 2.11 15.40 -15.52
CA GLY A 70 1.03 16.22 -16.06
C GLY A 70 -0.17 16.38 -15.14
N PHE A 71 -0.27 15.61 -14.06
CA PHE A 71 -1.29 15.79 -13.02
C PHE A 71 -1.00 16.97 -12.08
N SER A 72 0.26 17.44 -12.02
CA SER A 72 0.63 18.60 -11.20
C SER A 72 0.09 19.92 -11.75
N SER A 73 -0.31 20.82 -10.85
CA SER A 73 -0.84 22.13 -11.21
C SER A 73 0.16 22.92 -12.04
N ARG A 74 -0.28 23.41 -13.21
CA ARG A 74 0.51 24.29 -14.08
C ARG A 74 0.62 25.72 -13.56
N GLU A 75 -0.15 26.06 -12.53
CA GLU A 75 -0.10 27.36 -11.87
C GLU A 75 0.97 27.43 -10.75
N GLY A 76 1.72 26.33 -10.56
CA GLY A 76 2.82 26.21 -9.63
C GLY A 76 4.19 26.19 -10.31
N ASP A 77 5.23 26.31 -9.50
CA ASP A 77 6.65 26.30 -9.90
C ASP A 77 7.34 24.93 -9.82
N LEU A 78 6.65 23.90 -9.30
CA LEU A 78 7.20 22.57 -9.10
C LEU A 78 6.29 21.55 -9.76
N VAL A 79 6.80 20.95 -10.82
CA VAL A 79 6.18 19.82 -11.50
C VAL A 79 6.54 18.54 -10.74
N SER A 80 5.55 17.72 -10.42
CA SER A 80 5.74 16.50 -9.62
C SER A 80 4.76 15.40 -9.97
N SER A 81 5.09 14.18 -9.61
CA SER A 81 4.22 13.00 -9.66
C SER A 81 4.34 12.19 -8.36
N CYS A 82 3.63 11.07 -8.24
CA CYS A 82 3.79 10.19 -7.08
C CYS A 82 5.24 9.67 -7.00
N GLY A 83 5.84 9.38 -8.17
CA GLY A 83 7.24 8.97 -8.30
C GLY A 83 8.27 10.04 -7.92
N SER A 84 7.88 11.31 -7.76
CA SER A 84 8.78 12.35 -7.25
C SER A 84 9.01 12.25 -5.74
N CYS A 85 8.03 11.72 -4.99
CA CYS A 85 8.09 11.61 -3.53
C CYS A 85 8.23 10.17 -3.03
N HIS A 86 7.88 9.17 -3.84
CA HIS A 86 7.95 7.76 -3.45
C HIS A 86 9.06 7.05 -4.22
N LEU A 87 10.29 7.35 -3.86
CA LEU A 87 11.50 6.91 -4.55
C LEU A 87 11.94 5.51 -4.14
N TYR A 88 12.42 4.72 -5.09
CA TYR A 88 13.12 3.45 -4.86
C TYR A 88 14.59 3.58 -5.21
N ASP A 89 14.95 3.56 -6.49
CA ASP A 89 16.33 3.61 -6.98
C ASP A 89 16.57 4.75 -7.98
N GLN A 90 15.60 5.65 -8.13
CA GLN A 90 15.63 6.70 -9.14
C GLN A 90 16.51 7.90 -8.75
N ASP A 91 16.87 8.03 -7.47
CA ASP A 91 17.69 9.14 -6.97
C ASP A 91 19.16 8.71 -6.78
N PRO A 92 20.14 9.48 -7.26
CA PRO A 92 21.56 9.14 -7.13
C PRO A 92 22.05 9.09 -5.68
N GLN A 93 21.32 9.66 -4.71
CA GLN A 93 21.64 9.58 -3.29
C GLN A 93 21.45 8.17 -2.70
N GLY A 94 20.79 7.27 -3.42
CA GLY A 94 20.75 5.84 -3.11
C GLY A 94 19.34 5.26 -2.99
N ILE A 95 19.29 4.00 -2.57
CA ILE A 95 18.04 3.23 -2.50
C ILE A 95 17.15 3.73 -1.34
N ARG A 96 15.85 3.79 -1.62
CA ARG A 96 14.80 4.27 -0.74
C ARG A 96 13.65 3.28 -0.67
N ALA A 97 12.92 3.26 0.44
CA ALA A 97 11.78 2.38 0.64
C ALA A 97 10.47 3.01 0.10
N PHE A 98 10.45 3.52 -1.12
CA PHE A 98 9.33 4.29 -1.68
C PHE A 98 8.97 5.52 -0.83
N VAL A 99 9.99 6.31 -0.49
CA VAL A 99 9.89 7.59 0.25
C VAL A 99 10.90 8.59 -0.28
N ASP A 100 10.70 9.88 0.00
CA ASP A 100 11.65 10.94 -0.32
C ASP A 100 12.70 11.13 0.79
N PHE A 101 13.61 12.08 0.60
CA PHE A 101 14.71 12.36 1.54
C PHE A 101 14.36 13.46 2.55
N PHE A 102 13.12 13.94 2.59
CA PHE A 102 12.77 15.16 3.32
C PHE A 102 12.01 14.88 4.61
N ALA A 103 12.27 15.66 5.66
CA ALA A 103 11.45 15.64 6.88
C ALA A 103 10.03 16.16 6.62
N ARG A 104 9.88 16.98 5.58
CA ARG A 104 8.61 17.48 5.05
C ARG A 104 8.75 17.49 3.53
N SER A 105 7.90 16.74 2.83
CA SER A 105 7.96 16.67 1.36
C SER A 105 7.74 18.05 0.76
N TRP A 106 8.46 18.38 -0.31
CA TRP A 106 8.22 19.66 -0.98
C TRP A 106 6.89 19.66 -1.73
N VAL A 107 6.28 20.84 -1.76
CA VAL A 107 5.07 21.12 -2.53
C VAL A 107 5.28 22.37 -3.36
N SER A 108 4.62 22.43 -4.52
CA SER A 108 4.75 23.58 -5.39
C SER A 108 4.27 24.87 -4.73
N TRP A 109 4.97 25.97 -4.93
CA TRP A 109 4.50 27.28 -4.51
C TRP A 109 3.34 27.75 -5.36
N ARG A 110 2.40 28.40 -4.68
CA ARG A 110 1.28 29.10 -5.30
C ARG A 110 1.19 30.49 -4.66
N SER A 111 0.81 31.52 -5.41
CA SER A 111 0.68 32.88 -4.86
C SER A 111 -0.27 32.99 -3.67
N LYS A 112 -1.34 32.17 -3.65
CA LYS A 112 -2.32 32.10 -2.55
C LYS A 112 -1.87 31.21 -1.38
N ASP A 113 -0.85 30.39 -1.57
CA ASP A 113 -0.24 29.55 -0.56
C ASP A 113 1.26 29.38 -0.84
N PRO A 114 2.09 30.33 -0.37
CA PRO A 114 3.50 30.41 -0.74
C PRO A 114 4.40 29.42 0.02
N ARG A 115 3.81 28.44 0.74
CA ARG A 115 4.58 27.39 1.42
C ARG A 115 5.28 26.49 0.40
N ARG A 116 6.50 26.05 0.76
CA ARG A 116 7.27 25.03 0.01
C ARG A 116 7.29 23.68 0.71
N ASP A 117 7.09 23.65 2.03
CA ASP A 117 7.01 22.40 2.77
C ASP A 117 5.57 21.91 2.86
N GLY A 118 5.42 20.61 2.66
CA GLY A 118 4.22 19.87 2.98
C GLY A 118 4.06 19.70 4.49
N LEU A 119 2.88 19.21 4.88
CA LEU A 119 2.55 19.03 6.30
C LEU A 119 3.35 17.92 6.98
N ARG A 120 3.86 16.93 6.24
CA ARG A 120 4.61 15.78 6.78
C ARG A 120 5.59 15.26 5.72
N ASN A 121 6.47 14.34 6.09
CA ASN A 121 7.24 13.55 5.14
C ASN A 121 6.33 12.57 4.37
N ALA A 122 6.86 12.01 3.27
CA ALA A 122 6.18 10.96 2.51
C ALA A 122 6.31 9.62 3.25
N PRO A 123 5.21 8.96 3.67
CA PRO A 123 5.28 7.62 4.24
C PRO A 123 5.66 6.60 3.17
N THR A 124 6.29 5.48 3.57
CA THR A 124 6.51 4.36 2.65
C THR A 124 5.17 3.84 2.13
N ILE A 125 5.11 3.55 0.84
CA ILE A 125 3.96 2.87 0.22
C ILE A 125 4.18 1.37 0.03
N LEU A 126 5.30 0.83 0.52
CA LEU A 126 5.47 -0.62 0.64
C LEU A 126 4.44 -1.19 1.61
N ASP A 127 3.77 -2.26 1.19
CA ASP A 127 2.68 -2.91 1.94
C ASP A 127 1.49 -1.98 2.25
N ALA A 128 1.35 -0.84 1.58
CA ALA A 128 0.26 0.11 1.83
C ALA A 128 -1.14 -0.52 1.67
N ALA A 129 -1.27 -1.52 0.80
CA ALA A 129 -2.49 -2.28 0.59
C ALA A 129 -2.93 -3.13 1.80
N GLU A 130 -2.05 -3.35 2.78
CA GLU A 130 -2.39 -4.05 4.04
C GLU A 130 -2.91 -3.10 5.12
N LEU A 131 -2.81 -1.78 4.92
CA LEU A 131 -3.19 -0.77 5.90
C LEU A 131 -4.71 -0.51 5.86
N PRO A 132 -5.44 -0.64 6.98
CA PRO A 132 -6.87 -0.33 7.04
C PRO A 132 -7.17 1.16 6.79
N GLN A 133 -6.26 2.03 7.20
CA GLN A 133 -6.33 3.48 7.00
C GLN A 133 -4.98 4.00 6.50
N LEU A 134 -5.01 4.93 5.55
CA LEU A 134 -3.87 5.49 4.82
C LEU A 134 -3.65 6.96 5.24
N HIS A 135 -2.49 7.53 4.89
CA HIS A 135 -1.88 8.70 5.55
C HIS A 135 -1.51 8.45 7.02
N TYR A 136 -0.74 9.37 7.60
CA TYR A 136 -0.38 9.36 9.01
C TYR A 136 -1.57 9.68 9.93
N ASP A 137 -2.61 10.31 9.44
CA ASP A 137 -3.81 10.69 10.19
C ASP A 137 -5.06 9.89 9.81
N GLY A 138 -4.92 8.86 8.97
CA GLY A 138 -6.03 7.99 8.61
C GLY A 138 -7.07 8.65 7.71
N GLU A 139 -6.70 9.70 6.97
CA GLU A 139 -7.58 10.45 6.06
C GLU A 139 -8.30 9.56 5.02
N PHE A 140 -7.65 8.49 4.57
CA PHE A 140 -8.18 7.63 3.50
C PHE A 140 -8.37 6.18 3.94
N GLU A 141 -9.46 5.55 3.51
CA GLU A 141 -9.81 4.14 3.80
C GLU A 141 -9.56 3.20 2.60
N SER A 142 -9.10 3.74 1.47
CA SER A 142 -8.77 2.97 0.27
C SER A 142 -7.65 3.64 -0.52
N LEU A 143 -6.88 2.82 -1.27
CA LEU A 143 -5.85 3.31 -2.17
C LEU A 143 -6.45 4.20 -3.27
N GLU A 144 -7.63 3.85 -3.78
CA GLU A 144 -8.32 4.63 -4.80
C GLU A 144 -8.71 6.02 -4.29
N GLY A 145 -9.22 6.09 -3.05
CA GLY A 145 -9.52 7.35 -2.37
C GLY A 145 -8.26 8.19 -2.17
N LEU A 146 -7.17 7.57 -1.70
CA LEU A 146 -5.86 8.20 -1.54
C LEU A 146 -5.35 8.77 -2.87
N VAL A 147 -5.29 7.96 -3.94
CA VAL A 147 -4.78 8.38 -5.24
C VAL A 147 -5.60 9.56 -5.79
N LYS A 148 -6.93 9.45 -5.77
CA LYS A 148 -7.80 10.55 -6.21
C LYS A 148 -7.56 11.82 -5.38
N GLY A 149 -7.43 11.68 -4.07
CA GLY A 149 -7.13 12.76 -3.14
C GLY A 149 -5.80 13.45 -3.45
N THR A 150 -4.74 12.67 -3.72
CA THR A 150 -3.42 13.18 -4.07
C THR A 150 -3.41 13.89 -5.43
N ILE A 151 -4.08 13.32 -6.45
CA ILE A 151 -4.22 13.94 -7.77
C ILE A 151 -4.85 15.34 -7.65
N ALA A 152 -5.85 15.48 -6.77
CA ALA A 152 -6.55 16.73 -6.53
C ALA A 152 -5.98 17.57 -5.36
N GLY A 153 -4.82 17.19 -4.85
CA GLY A 153 -4.31 17.66 -3.56
C GLY A 153 -3.15 18.63 -3.65
N ARG A 154 -2.81 19.17 -2.47
CA ARG A 154 -1.74 20.16 -2.30
C ARG A 154 -0.35 19.64 -2.71
N THR A 155 -0.12 18.34 -2.57
CA THR A 155 1.12 17.65 -2.97
C THR A 155 1.42 17.82 -4.45
N LEU A 156 0.39 17.76 -5.31
CA LEU A 156 0.53 18.04 -6.74
C LEU A 156 0.28 19.52 -7.09
N GLY A 157 0.37 20.42 -6.11
CA GLY A 157 0.29 21.85 -6.30
C GLY A 157 -1.13 22.43 -6.37
N TRP A 158 -2.19 21.65 -6.17
CA TRP A 158 -3.58 22.13 -6.19
C TRP A 158 -3.98 22.77 -4.87
N LEU A 159 -4.65 23.94 -4.92
CA LEU A 159 -5.12 24.62 -3.72
C LEU A 159 -6.46 24.04 -3.24
N PRO A 160 -6.81 24.19 -1.95
CA PRO A 160 -8.15 23.91 -1.48
C PRO A 160 -9.21 24.65 -2.32
N GLY A 161 -10.21 23.91 -2.82
CA GLY A 161 -11.24 24.41 -3.72
C GLY A 161 -10.94 24.22 -5.22
N GLU A 162 -9.73 23.79 -5.59
CA GLU A 162 -9.35 23.54 -6.99
C GLU A 162 -9.49 22.08 -7.43
N GLN A 163 -10.11 21.23 -6.61
CA GLN A 163 -10.21 19.79 -6.89
C GLN A 163 -10.86 19.52 -8.26
N GLY A 164 -11.88 20.29 -8.65
CA GLY A 164 -12.50 20.17 -9.98
C GLY A 164 -11.52 20.44 -11.12
N LYS A 165 -10.72 21.52 -11.01
CA LYS A 165 -9.69 21.86 -12.01
C LYS A 165 -8.63 20.76 -12.12
N ALA A 166 -8.24 20.18 -10.99
CA ALA A 166 -7.27 19.09 -10.94
C ALA A 166 -7.75 17.86 -11.69
N LEU A 167 -9.00 17.45 -11.45
CA LEU A 167 -9.61 16.31 -12.13
C LEU A 167 -9.84 16.59 -13.63
N ASP A 168 -10.19 17.82 -14.01
CA ASP A 168 -10.27 18.21 -15.42
C ASP A 168 -8.92 18.13 -16.12
N GLN A 169 -7.85 18.56 -15.44
CA GLN A 169 -6.51 18.48 -15.98
C GLN A 169 -6.06 17.02 -16.14
N ALA A 170 -6.26 16.19 -15.11
CA ALA A 170 -5.92 14.76 -15.19
C ALA A 170 -6.67 14.07 -16.33
N TYR A 171 -7.95 14.38 -16.53
CA TYR A 171 -8.72 13.87 -17.66
C TYR A 171 -8.17 14.32 -19.02
N ARG A 172 -7.81 15.61 -19.16
CA ARG A 172 -7.16 16.12 -20.38
C ARG A 172 -5.83 15.44 -20.67
N VAL A 173 -4.99 15.20 -19.65
CA VAL A 173 -3.71 14.47 -19.81
C VAL A 173 -3.94 13.10 -20.44
N ILE A 174 -4.96 12.35 -19.98
CA ILE A 174 -5.30 11.04 -20.56
C ILE A 174 -5.75 11.16 -22.02
N LEU A 175 -6.55 12.17 -22.32
CA LEU A 175 -7.08 12.36 -23.67
C LEU A 175 -6.04 12.89 -24.66
N ASP A 176 -5.11 13.72 -24.21
CA ASP A 176 -4.17 14.46 -25.08
C ASP A 176 -2.84 13.72 -25.28
N ASP A 177 -2.53 12.72 -24.45
CA ASP A 177 -1.33 11.90 -24.61
C ASP A 177 -1.29 11.19 -25.97
N ALA A 178 -0.18 11.38 -26.68
CA ALA A 178 0.10 10.74 -27.96
C ALA A 178 0.97 9.48 -27.81
N GLY A 179 1.48 9.20 -26.61
CA GLY A 179 2.53 8.22 -26.40
C GLY A 179 3.90 8.73 -26.90
N ASP A 180 4.90 7.85 -26.82
CA ASP A 180 6.27 8.09 -27.30
C ASP A 180 6.69 6.87 -28.14
N ALA A 181 6.49 6.95 -29.45
CA ALA A 181 6.84 5.87 -30.37
C ALA A 181 8.34 5.54 -30.35
N GLY A 182 9.20 6.53 -30.05
CA GLY A 182 10.65 6.33 -29.93
C GLY A 182 11.03 5.45 -28.75
N LYS A 183 10.16 5.35 -27.74
CA LYS A 183 10.30 4.44 -26.58
C LYS A 183 9.33 3.25 -26.63
N GLY A 184 8.60 3.08 -27.73
CA GLY A 184 7.55 2.07 -27.85
C GLY A 184 6.36 2.27 -26.90
N GLU A 185 6.21 3.48 -26.35
CA GLU A 185 5.16 3.82 -25.39
C GLU A 185 3.88 4.23 -26.13
N ARG A 186 2.79 3.49 -25.92
CA ARG A 186 1.49 3.77 -26.54
C ARG A 186 0.79 4.94 -25.85
N SER A 187 -0.15 5.58 -26.53
CA SER A 187 -1.01 6.59 -25.90
C SER A 187 -1.79 6.04 -24.70
N TYR A 188 -2.14 6.87 -23.72
CA TYR A 188 -2.98 6.45 -22.60
C TYR A 188 -4.31 5.87 -23.08
N ARG A 189 -4.90 6.43 -24.14
CA ARG A 189 -6.14 5.92 -24.73
C ARG A 189 -6.00 4.46 -25.16
N ASP A 190 -4.90 4.11 -25.82
CA ASP A 190 -4.63 2.74 -26.24
C ASP A 190 -4.33 1.83 -25.05
N GLN A 191 -3.61 2.33 -24.04
CA GLN A 191 -3.34 1.57 -22.82
C GLN A 191 -4.61 1.29 -22.01
N PHE A 192 -5.52 2.26 -21.88
CA PHE A 192 -6.84 2.04 -21.25
C PHE A 192 -7.69 1.05 -22.06
N LYS A 193 -7.68 1.14 -23.39
CA LYS A 193 -8.34 0.16 -24.25
C LYS A 193 -7.78 -1.25 -24.06
N GLN A 194 -6.46 -1.38 -23.92
CA GLN A 194 -5.82 -2.67 -23.65
C GLN A 194 -6.12 -3.21 -22.24
N ALA A 195 -6.12 -2.34 -21.23
CA ALA A 195 -6.23 -2.73 -19.83
C ALA A 195 -7.68 -2.98 -19.36
N TYR A 196 -8.64 -2.27 -19.95
CA TYR A 196 -10.05 -2.29 -19.53
C TYR A 196 -11.05 -2.53 -20.67
N SER A 197 -10.59 -2.65 -21.92
CA SER A 197 -11.46 -2.74 -23.10
C SER A 197 -12.41 -1.55 -23.24
N VAL A 198 -11.97 -0.34 -22.82
CA VAL A 198 -12.76 0.91 -22.89
C VAL A 198 -12.16 1.92 -23.85
N ASP A 199 -13.02 2.70 -24.50
CA ASP A 199 -12.62 3.96 -25.13
C ASP A 199 -12.88 5.11 -24.15
N VAL A 200 -11.82 5.67 -23.59
CA VAL A 200 -11.90 6.78 -22.62
C VAL A 200 -12.53 8.05 -23.18
N LYS A 201 -12.58 8.23 -24.51
CA LYS A 201 -13.30 9.37 -25.13
C LYS A 201 -14.81 9.24 -25.00
N ALA A 202 -15.32 8.03 -24.87
CA ALA A 202 -16.75 7.77 -24.68
C ALA A 202 -17.17 7.85 -23.19
N LEU A 203 -16.22 8.02 -22.27
CA LEU A 203 -16.46 8.06 -20.84
C LEU A 203 -16.45 9.49 -20.30
N GLY A 204 -17.28 9.75 -19.30
CA GLY A 204 -17.24 10.99 -18.54
C GLY A 204 -15.97 11.09 -17.70
N ARG A 205 -15.57 12.33 -17.38
CA ARG A 205 -14.38 12.65 -16.55
C ARG A 205 -14.28 11.77 -15.32
N ASP A 206 -15.35 11.69 -14.54
CA ASP A 206 -15.32 11.02 -13.23
C ASP A 206 -15.10 9.51 -13.37
N ASP A 207 -15.56 8.88 -14.45
CA ASP A 207 -15.30 7.46 -14.71
C ASP A 207 -13.86 7.23 -15.16
N VAL A 208 -13.28 8.12 -15.95
CA VAL A 208 -11.86 8.07 -16.28
C VAL A 208 -11.00 8.29 -15.03
N ILE A 209 -11.36 9.22 -14.13
CA ILE A 209 -10.65 9.39 -12.86
C ILE A 209 -10.71 8.12 -12.00
N LYS A 210 -11.85 7.41 -11.96
CA LYS A 210 -11.93 6.12 -11.26
C LYS A 210 -10.98 5.09 -11.87
N LEU A 211 -10.88 5.03 -13.20
CA LEU A 211 -9.95 4.14 -13.89
C LEU A 211 -8.50 4.49 -13.58
N ILE A 212 -8.12 5.79 -13.62
CA ILE A 212 -6.78 6.25 -13.22
C ILE A 212 -6.47 5.83 -11.79
N ALA A 213 -7.37 6.14 -10.85
CA ALA A 213 -7.18 5.81 -9.44
C ALA A 213 -7.06 4.29 -9.22
N GLY A 214 -7.88 3.50 -9.92
CA GLY A 214 -7.82 2.04 -9.89
C GLY A 214 -6.52 1.49 -10.44
N SER A 215 -6.06 1.95 -11.61
CA SER A 215 -4.80 1.50 -12.21
C SER A 215 -3.60 1.80 -11.31
N VAL A 216 -3.47 3.04 -10.82
CA VAL A 216 -2.39 3.40 -9.90
C VAL A 216 -2.46 2.57 -8.61
N SER A 217 -3.67 2.34 -8.08
CA SER A 217 -3.85 1.50 -6.89
C SER A 217 -3.45 0.05 -7.15
N ASP A 218 -3.75 -0.50 -8.33
CA ASP A 218 -3.33 -1.85 -8.73
C ASP A 218 -1.81 -1.96 -8.81
N TYR A 219 -1.12 -0.93 -9.32
CA TYR A 219 0.34 -0.85 -9.24
C TYR A 219 0.84 -0.80 -7.79
N VAL A 220 0.29 0.09 -6.94
CA VAL A 220 0.70 0.20 -5.53
C VAL A 220 0.48 -1.11 -4.76
N ARG A 221 -0.57 -1.89 -5.09
CA ARG A 221 -0.80 -3.23 -4.51
C ARG A 221 0.31 -4.23 -4.82
N THR A 222 1.09 -4.02 -5.88
CA THR A 222 2.26 -4.86 -6.20
C THR A 222 3.47 -4.53 -5.35
N LEU A 223 3.51 -3.32 -4.75
CA LEU A 223 4.61 -2.84 -3.93
C LEU A 223 4.57 -3.48 -2.54
N LYS A 224 5.02 -4.74 -2.46
CA LYS A 224 5.04 -5.52 -1.23
C LYS A 224 6.45 -5.79 -0.77
N THR A 225 6.66 -5.79 0.54
CA THR A 225 7.91 -6.32 1.09
C THR A 225 7.98 -7.82 0.85
N LYS A 226 9.17 -8.30 0.48
CA LYS A 226 9.42 -9.74 0.26
C LYS A 226 9.35 -10.56 1.56
N ARG A 227 9.37 -9.90 2.73
CA ARG A 227 9.41 -10.53 4.06
C ARG A 227 10.52 -11.58 4.15
N ASP A 228 11.70 -11.21 3.68
CA ASP A 228 12.90 -12.04 3.57
C ASP A 228 14.12 -11.42 4.27
N SER A 229 13.91 -10.41 5.13
CA SER A 229 14.96 -9.77 5.92
C SER A 229 15.68 -10.79 6.82
N PRO A 230 16.86 -10.46 7.39
CA PRO A 230 17.51 -11.32 8.37
C PRO A 230 16.59 -11.73 9.53
N TYR A 231 15.70 -10.82 9.99
CA TYR A 231 14.67 -11.12 10.98
C TYR A 231 13.69 -12.20 10.46
N ASP A 232 13.15 -12.05 9.25
CA ASP A 232 12.18 -13.00 8.71
C ASP A 232 12.81 -14.40 8.51
N ARG A 233 14.10 -14.45 8.10
CA ARG A 233 14.86 -15.71 8.03
C ARG A 233 15.06 -16.33 9.41
N PHE A 234 15.38 -15.52 10.42
CA PHE A 234 15.55 -15.99 11.79
C PHE A 234 14.25 -16.59 12.34
N ILE A 235 13.12 -15.93 12.13
CA ILE A 235 11.79 -16.44 12.50
C ILE A 235 11.51 -17.80 11.84
N ARG A 236 11.74 -17.93 10.53
CA ARG A 236 11.53 -19.19 9.80
C ARG A 236 12.47 -20.32 10.25
N MET A 237 13.77 -20.04 10.37
CA MET A 237 14.78 -21.05 10.75
C MET A 237 14.56 -21.62 12.14
N ASN A 238 13.94 -20.86 13.04
CA ASN A 238 13.66 -21.29 14.41
C ASN A 238 12.20 -21.74 14.62
N ALA A 239 11.42 -21.84 13.53
CA ALA A 239 10.00 -22.18 13.57
C ALA A 239 9.21 -21.33 14.59
N LEU A 240 9.46 -20.01 14.58
CA LEU A 240 8.80 -19.04 15.44
C LEU A 240 7.54 -18.49 14.77
N GLU A 241 6.59 -18.01 15.58
CA GLU A 241 5.38 -17.35 15.08
C GLU A 241 5.73 -16.02 14.39
N VAL A 242 5.11 -15.74 13.23
CA VAL A 242 5.39 -14.53 12.43
C VAL A 242 4.71 -13.26 12.93
N GLY A 243 3.79 -13.39 13.89
CA GLY A 243 2.97 -12.31 14.43
C GLY A 243 1.90 -12.80 15.39
N PRO A 244 1.20 -11.89 16.07
CA PRO A 244 0.10 -12.21 16.97
C PRO A 244 -1.08 -12.81 16.20
N LYS A 245 -1.87 -13.64 16.88
CA LYS A 245 -3.13 -14.16 16.36
C LYS A 245 -4.16 -13.03 16.23
N ARG A 246 -5.20 -13.24 15.42
CA ARG A 246 -6.28 -12.26 15.28
C ARG A 246 -6.94 -11.99 16.64
N GLY A 247 -6.92 -10.73 17.07
CA GLY A 247 -7.49 -10.28 18.35
C GLY A 247 -6.60 -10.52 19.58
N GLU A 248 -5.41 -11.10 19.41
CA GLU A 248 -4.43 -11.26 20.49
C GLU A 248 -3.75 -9.92 20.80
N ARG A 249 -3.52 -9.63 22.08
CA ARG A 249 -2.76 -8.43 22.46
C ARG A 249 -1.30 -8.61 22.06
N PRO A 250 -0.63 -7.60 21.49
CA PRO A 250 0.78 -7.73 21.10
C PRO A 250 1.71 -8.17 22.24
N ASN A 251 1.41 -7.77 23.48
CA ASN A 251 2.21 -8.16 24.64
C ASN A 251 2.06 -9.65 25.00
N ASP A 252 0.87 -10.25 24.82
CA ASP A 252 0.67 -11.68 25.06
C ASP A 252 1.46 -12.53 24.05
N PHE A 253 1.47 -12.08 22.79
CA PHE A 253 2.32 -12.65 21.75
C PHE A 253 3.81 -12.52 22.12
N ALA A 254 4.22 -11.35 22.60
CA ALA A 254 5.61 -11.08 22.95
C ALA A 254 6.12 -11.96 24.10
N GLU A 255 5.32 -12.15 25.14
CA GLU A 255 5.62 -13.06 26.25
C GLU A 255 5.82 -14.50 25.75
N ARG A 256 4.90 -14.98 24.89
CA ARG A 256 5.00 -16.31 24.28
C ARG A 256 6.25 -16.45 23.40
N MET A 257 6.57 -15.43 22.61
CA MET A 257 7.77 -15.37 21.77
C MET A 257 9.05 -15.46 22.61
N LEU A 258 9.17 -14.64 23.66
CA LEU A 258 10.33 -14.64 24.55
C LEU A 258 10.50 -15.97 25.28
N ALA A 259 9.41 -16.57 25.76
CA ALA A 259 9.45 -17.88 26.40
C ALA A 259 9.92 -18.97 25.41
N ARG A 260 9.51 -18.90 24.15
CA ARG A 260 9.98 -19.83 23.11
C ARG A 260 11.46 -19.63 22.79
N LEU A 261 11.91 -18.39 22.68
CA LEU A 261 13.33 -18.04 22.46
C LEU A 261 14.21 -18.56 23.60
N SER A 262 13.82 -18.30 24.85
CA SER A 262 14.56 -18.79 26.03
C SER A 262 14.73 -20.31 26.00
N ARG A 263 13.68 -21.07 25.66
CA ARG A 263 13.78 -22.53 25.52
C ARG A 263 14.77 -22.97 24.43
N LEU A 264 14.76 -22.30 23.28
CA LEU A 264 15.70 -22.60 22.18
C LEU A 264 17.14 -22.29 22.56
N GLU A 265 17.37 -21.21 23.31
CA GLU A 265 18.70 -20.86 23.80
C GLU A 265 19.22 -21.87 24.82
N THR A 266 18.40 -22.24 25.80
CA THR A 266 18.76 -23.24 26.82
C THR A 266 19.01 -24.61 26.20
N SER A 267 18.27 -25.00 25.17
CA SER A 267 18.47 -26.29 24.49
C SER A 267 19.61 -26.30 23.48
N GLY A 268 20.26 -25.15 23.23
CA GLY A 268 21.25 -25.00 22.15
C GLY A 268 20.65 -25.15 20.74
N GLY A 269 19.33 -25.09 20.59
CA GLY A 269 18.61 -25.30 19.33
C GLY A 269 18.38 -24.00 18.53
N LEU A 270 18.93 -22.88 18.99
CA LEU A 270 18.77 -21.58 18.35
C LEU A 270 19.70 -21.44 17.14
N ASN A 271 19.13 -21.19 15.97
CA ASN A 271 19.85 -20.96 14.72
C ASN A 271 19.90 -19.47 14.37
N LEU A 272 21.08 -18.93 14.10
CA LEU A 272 21.29 -17.53 13.73
C LEU A 272 21.66 -17.42 12.23
N PRO A 273 20.80 -16.85 11.37
CA PRO A 273 21.15 -16.63 9.96
C PRO A 273 22.15 -15.48 9.80
N SER A 274 22.79 -15.44 8.62
CA SER A 274 23.58 -14.27 8.20
C SER A 274 22.74 -12.98 8.26
N GLY A 275 23.31 -11.96 8.89
CA GLY A 275 22.68 -10.66 9.15
C GLY A 275 21.82 -10.60 10.41
N PHE A 276 21.70 -11.68 11.19
CA PHE A 276 20.98 -11.69 12.48
C PHE A 276 21.86 -12.36 13.55
N ASP A 277 22.81 -11.59 14.08
CA ASP A 277 23.79 -12.06 15.05
C ASP A 277 23.24 -12.04 16.51
N ARG A 278 24.12 -12.34 17.47
CA ARG A 278 23.79 -12.28 18.89
C ARG A 278 23.32 -10.89 19.34
N LYS A 279 23.89 -9.82 18.77
CA LYS A 279 23.50 -8.45 19.12
C LYS A 279 22.09 -8.14 18.59
N ALA A 280 21.76 -8.58 17.38
CA ALA A 280 20.41 -8.49 16.83
C ALA A 280 19.39 -9.28 17.66
N LEU A 281 19.77 -10.48 18.15
CA LEU A 281 18.94 -11.27 19.06
C LEU A 281 18.66 -10.54 20.38
N GLU A 282 19.68 -9.95 21.01
CA GLU A 282 19.48 -9.16 22.25
C GLU A 282 18.60 -7.93 22.00
N GLY A 283 18.80 -7.23 20.87
CA GLY A 283 17.91 -6.14 20.45
C GLY A 283 16.47 -6.59 20.25
N MET A 284 16.26 -7.75 19.63
CA MET A 284 14.94 -8.37 19.50
C MET A 284 14.33 -8.67 20.87
N LYS A 285 15.08 -9.23 21.82
CA LYS A 285 14.58 -9.49 23.17
C LYS A 285 14.13 -8.20 23.87
N ILE A 286 14.90 -7.12 23.75
CA ILE A 286 14.52 -5.80 24.29
C ILE A 286 13.23 -5.29 23.64
N PHE A 287 13.12 -5.44 22.31
CA PHE A 287 11.94 -5.02 21.54
C PHE A 287 10.65 -5.72 22.01
N PHE A 288 10.73 -7.03 22.26
CA PHE A 288 9.61 -7.84 22.74
C PHE A 288 9.42 -7.77 24.26
N ASN A 289 10.36 -7.21 25.02
CA ASN A 289 10.23 -7.12 26.47
C ASN A 289 9.22 -6.03 26.85
N ALA A 290 8.05 -6.46 27.32
CA ALA A 290 6.97 -5.62 27.81
C ALA A 290 6.84 -5.62 29.35
N GLY A 291 7.80 -6.18 30.08
CA GLY A 291 7.75 -6.27 31.55
C GLY A 291 7.89 -4.91 32.26
N ALA A 292 7.51 -4.82 33.54
CA ALA A 292 7.57 -3.58 34.33
C ALA A 292 8.99 -3.17 34.81
N GLY A 293 10.04 -3.78 34.27
CA GLY A 293 11.44 -3.52 34.68
C GLY A 293 12.07 -2.32 33.97
N LYS A 294 13.16 -1.78 34.54
CA LYS A 294 13.91 -0.59 34.04
C LYS A 294 14.50 -0.72 32.62
N SER A 295 14.36 -1.86 31.95
CA SER A 295 14.92 -2.17 30.62
C SER A 295 13.91 -2.78 29.64
N ALA A 296 12.61 -2.60 29.87
CA ALA A 296 11.58 -3.01 28.91
C ALA A 296 11.42 -1.94 27.82
N GLY A 297 11.75 -2.29 26.57
CA GLY A 297 11.52 -1.41 25.44
C GLY A 297 10.02 -1.22 25.15
N ASN A 298 9.20 -2.24 25.48
CA ASN A 298 7.75 -2.30 25.23
C ASN A 298 7.36 -1.93 23.78
N CYS A 299 8.29 -2.06 22.83
CA CYS A 299 8.15 -1.57 21.46
C CYS A 299 7.04 -2.33 20.73
N VAL A 300 6.96 -3.64 20.98
CA VAL A 300 5.95 -4.55 20.41
C VAL A 300 4.50 -4.13 20.72
N SER A 301 4.26 -3.39 21.81
CA SER A 301 2.90 -2.98 22.20
C SER A 301 2.19 -2.16 21.13
N CYS A 302 2.94 -1.37 20.37
CA CYS A 302 2.44 -0.62 19.20
C CYS A 302 3.04 -1.15 17.89
N HIS A 303 4.28 -1.65 17.89
CA HIS A 303 4.95 -2.14 16.69
C HIS A 303 4.89 -3.67 16.58
N ALA A 304 3.67 -4.19 16.46
CA ALA A 304 3.43 -5.63 16.38
C ALA A 304 3.85 -6.21 15.02
N PRO A 305 4.59 -7.33 14.96
CA PRO A 305 4.87 -8.03 13.70
C PRO A 305 3.56 -8.57 13.05
N PRO A 306 3.54 -8.88 11.74
CA PRO A 306 4.68 -8.95 10.84
C PRO A 306 5.08 -7.60 10.24
N LEU A 307 4.23 -6.58 10.22
CA LEU A 307 4.58 -5.26 9.66
C LEU A 307 5.18 -4.30 10.70
N PHE A 308 5.30 -4.72 11.96
CA PHE A 308 5.79 -3.88 13.05
C PHE A 308 4.96 -2.61 13.22
N THR A 309 3.64 -2.78 13.21
CA THR A 309 2.62 -1.74 13.43
C THR A 309 1.33 -2.43 13.87
N ASP A 310 0.61 -1.80 14.79
CA ASP A 310 -0.72 -2.20 15.24
C ASP A 310 -1.83 -1.56 14.38
N PHE A 311 -1.45 -0.78 13.36
CA PHE A 311 -2.34 0.04 12.54
C PHE A 311 -3.21 1.03 13.32
N SER A 312 -2.89 1.27 14.59
CA SER A 312 -3.60 2.19 15.47
C SER A 312 -2.97 3.58 15.45
N PHE A 313 -3.53 4.49 16.22
CA PHE A 313 -3.10 5.88 16.32
C PHE A 313 -2.66 6.20 17.75
N HIS A 314 -1.44 6.71 17.89
CA HIS A 314 -0.86 7.07 19.19
C HIS A 314 -0.32 8.49 19.17
N ASN A 315 -0.37 9.14 20.32
CA ASN A 315 0.24 10.45 20.53
C ASN A 315 1.60 10.24 21.21
N MET A 316 2.68 10.48 20.47
CA MET A 316 4.06 10.37 20.96
C MET A 316 4.67 11.74 21.33
N GLY A 317 3.83 12.78 21.45
CA GLY A 317 4.25 14.14 21.80
C GLY A 317 4.89 14.94 20.66
N VAL A 318 4.84 14.47 19.41
CA VAL A 318 5.47 15.14 18.26
C VAL A 318 4.84 16.52 18.03
N SER A 319 3.51 16.59 17.86
CA SER A 319 2.81 17.87 17.67
C SER A 319 3.00 18.82 18.85
N GLN A 320 3.04 18.28 20.07
CA GLN A 320 3.30 19.09 21.27
C GLN A 320 4.69 19.71 21.21
N ARG A 321 5.74 18.89 21.01
CA ARG A 321 7.12 19.38 20.93
C ARG A 321 7.29 20.42 19.83
N GLU A 322 6.70 20.17 18.66
CA GLU A 322 6.75 21.12 17.56
C GLU A 322 6.05 22.43 17.92
N TYR A 323 4.81 22.37 18.42
CA TYR A 323 4.07 23.58 18.79
C TYR A 323 4.74 24.39 19.90
N ASP A 324 5.19 23.72 20.96
CA ASP A 324 5.89 24.33 22.10
C ASP A 324 7.21 24.99 21.66
N SER A 325 7.94 24.40 20.70
CA SER A 325 9.17 25.00 20.18
C SER A 325 8.97 26.39 19.54
N HIS A 326 7.76 26.66 19.04
CA HIS A 326 7.40 27.95 18.46
C HIS A 326 6.77 28.91 19.47
N HIS A 327 6.01 28.41 20.45
CA HIS A 327 5.13 29.21 21.31
C HIS A 327 5.47 29.18 22.81
N GLY A 328 6.48 28.41 23.22
CA GLY A 328 6.92 28.21 24.60
C GLY A 328 6.42 26.89 25.19
N ASP A 329 7.18 26.36 26.15
CA ASP A 329 6.90 25.09 26.82
C ASP A 329 5.51 25.07 27.47
N GLY A 330 4.74 24.00 27.23
CA GLY A 330 3.40 23.81 27.79
C GLY A 330 2.29 24.58 27.06
N SER A 331 2.61 25.37 26.03
CA SER A 331 1.63 26.13 25.27
C SER A 331 0.64 25.24 24.49
N PHE A 332 1.06 24.06 24.04
CA PHE A 332 0.18 23.08 23.39
C PHE A 332 -0.96 22.64 24.30
N ALA A 333 -0.70 22.46 25.60
CA ALA A 333 -1.70 22.04 26.58
C ALA A 333 -2.78 23.12 26.83
N LEU A 334 -2.50 24.38 26.46
CA LEU A 334 -3.41 25.52 26.58
C LEU A 334 -4.26 25.73 25.33
N LEU A 335 -4.08 24.93 24.29
CA LEU A 335 -4.86 25.03 23.06
C LEU A 335 -6.35 24.80 23.32
N THR A 336 -7.18 25.70 22.81
CA THR A 336 -8.63 25.50 22.77
C THR A 336 -9.00 24.60 21.60
N ILE A 337 -9.18 23.31 21.86
CA ILE A 337 -9.57 22.31 20.87
C ILE A 337 -11.05 21.96 21.08
N PRO A 338 -11.92 22.10 20.06
CA PRO A 338 -13.35 21.87 20.21
C PRO A 338 -13.67 20.39 20.48
N GLY A 339 -14.68 20.16 21.31
CA GLY A 339 -15.27 18.83 21.53
C GLY A 339 -16.14 18.37 20.36
N ALA A 340 -16.65 17.15 20.45
CA ALA A 340 -17.40 16.45 19.41
C ALA A 340 -18.60 17.24 18.89
N SER A 341 -19.33 17.95 19.76
CA SER A 341 -20.52 18.73 19.36
C SER A 341 -20.20 20.01 18.59
N ALA A 342 -19.00 20.57 18.76
CA ALA A 342 -18.60 21.86 18.18
C ALA A 342 -17.53 21.72 17.08
N ALA A 343 -16.88 20.56 16.97
CA ALA A 343 -15.77 20.35 16.06
C ALA A 343 -16.23 20.26 14.60
N VAL A 344 -15.76 21.21 13.77
CA VAL A 344 -15.83 21.11 12.31
C VAL A 344 -14.56 20.40 11.82
N ARG A 345 -14.72 19.22 11.22
CA ARG A 345 -13.62 18.33 10.84
C ARG A 345 -13.77 17.84 9.38
N PRO A 346 -12.69 17.77 8.59
CA PRO A 346 -11.31 18.18 8.92
C PRO A 346 -11.18 19.70 9.06
N SER A 347 -10.33 20.15 10.00
CA SER A 347 -10.10 21.57 10.27
C SER A 347 -8.81 22.05 9.59
N PRO A 348 -8.85 23.13 8.79
CA PRO A 348 -7.62 23.75 8.27
C PRO A 348 -6.67 24.18 9.39
N GLN A 349 -7.19 24.73 10.49
CA GLN A 349 -6.39 25.14 11.65
C GLN A 349 -5.60 23.97 12.25
N PHE A 350 -6.21 22.77 12.26
CA PHE A 350 -5.64 21.58 12.89
C PHE A 350 -4.92 20.64 11.92
N ARG A 351 -4.48 21.17 10.77
CA ARG A 351 -3.70 20.49 9.73
C ARG A 351 -2.58 21.40 9.22
N GLU A 352 -1.90 22.08 10.15
CA GLU A 352 -0.96 23.16 9.85
C GLU A 352 0.36 23.02 10.58
N ILE A 353 1.41 23.57 9.98
CA ILE A 353 2.74 23.65 10.59
C ILE A 353 2.69 24.79 11.63
N PRO A 354 3.01 24.53 12.90
CA PRO A 354 3.05 25.57 13.91
C PRO A 354 3.98 26.74 13.51
N SER A 355 3.54 27.97 13.76
CA SER A 355 4.38 29.15 13.57
C SER A 355 3.94 30.29 14.47
N ARG A 356 4.89 31.13 14.89
CA ARG A 356 4.62 32.28 15.79
C ARG A 356 3.58 33.27 15.27
N SER A 357 3.42 33.37 13.96
CA SER A 357 2.45 34.28 13.32
C SER A 357 1.03 33.71 13.26
N LYS A 358 0.84 32.42 13.57
CA LYS A 358 -0.44 31.72 13.57
C LYS A 358 -0.64 30.91 14.87
N PRO A 359 -0.79 31.59 16.02
CA PRO A 359 -1.06 30.90 17.28
C PRO A 359 -2.36 30.08 17.16
N GLY A 360 -2.37 28.89 17.76
CA GLY A 360 -3.51 27.96 17.70
C GLY A 360 -3.54 27.05 16.47
N TYR A 361 -2.65 27.23 15.49
CA TYR A 361 -2.54 26.38 14.31
C TYR A 361 -1.49 25.29 14.56
N VAL A 362 -1.88 24.03 14.38
CA VAL A 362 -1.07 22.86 14.72
C VAL A 362 -1.57 21.62 13.99
N ASP A 363 -0.74 20.59 13.81
CA ASP A 363 -1.22 19.31 13.29
C ASP A 363 -1.77 18.42 14.43
N LEU A 364 -3.08 18.18 14.44
CA LEU A 364 -3.72 17.27 15.41
C LEU A 364 -3.88 15.83 14.90
N GLY A 365 -3.37 15.52 13.70
CA GLY A 365 -3.39 14.16 13.17
C GLY A 365 -4.80 13.59 13.04
N HIS A 366 -5.00 12.36 13.53
CA HIS A 366 -6.23 11.58 13.39
C HIS A 366 -7.46 12.20 14.04
N TRP A 367 -7.28 13.17 14.95
CA TRP A 367 -8.38 13.99 15.44
C TRP A 367 -9.27 14.51 14.31
N ASN A 368 -8.70 14.88 13.16
CA ASN A 368 -9.44 15.38 11.99
C ASN A 368 -10.33 14.33 11.30
N PHE A 369 -9.98 13.04 11.38
CA PHE A 369 -10.57 12.00 10.52
C PHE A 369 -11.21 10.85 11.29
N VAL A 370 -11.07 10.83 12.62
CA VAL A 370 -11.70 9.78 13.44
C VAL A 370 -13.22 9.80 13.31
N LYS A 371 -13.80 8.62 13.03
CA LYS A 371 -15.26 8.39 13.00
C LYS A 371 -15.75 8.13 14.43
N LEU A 372 -16.47 9.08 15.03
CA LEU A 372 -16.80 9.04 16.47
C LEU A 372 -17.79 7.93 16.85
N THR A 373 -18.69 7.56 15.95
CA THR A 373 -19.73 6.55 16.22
C THR A 373 -19.32 5.14 15.79
N SER A 374 -18.49 5.01 14.75
CA SER A 374 -18.20 3.72 14.12
C SER A 374 -16.74 3.28 14.21
N SER A 375 -15.85 4.07 14.85
CA SER A 375 -14.44 3.67 14.94
C SER A 375 -14.27 2.46 15.87
N PRO A 376 -13.51 1.44 15.45
CA PRO A 376 -13.17 0.31 16.31
C PRO A 376 -12.24 0.69 17.47
N LEU A 377 -11.67 1.91 17.45
CA LEU A 377 -10.80 2.40 18.52
C LEU A 377 -11.58 2.97 19.71
N ARG A 378 -12.90 3.20 19.56
CA ARG A 378 -13.75 3.69 20.64
C ARG A 378 -13.98 2.60 21.68
N ARG A 379 -13.78 2.94 22.95
CA ARG A 379 -13.95 2.00 24.07
C ARG A 379 -15.43 1.89 24.45
N ALA A 380 -15.81 0.74 25.02
CA ALA A 380 -17.16 0.57 25.55
C ALA A 380 -17.46 1.64 26.63
N GLY A 381 -18.60 2.32 26.50
CA GLY A 381 -19.01 3.39 27.42
C GLY A 381 -18.29 4.73 27.23
N GLU A 382 -17.33 4.85 26.31
CA GLU A 382 -16.63 6.09 26.03
C GLU A 382 -17.56 7.07 25.28
N SER A 383 -17.73 8.29 25.81
CA SER A 383 -18.44 9.35 25.09
C SER A 383 -17.67 9.81 23.86
N GLU A 384 -18.36 10.46 22.91
CA GLU A 384 -17.71 11.01 21.72
C GLU A 384 -16.65 12.07 22.06
N ASP A 385 -16.90 12.88 23.10
CA ASP A 385 -15.93 13.85 23.59
C ASP A 385 -14.68 13.21 24.19
N GLN A 386 -14.85 12.18 25.03
CA GLN A 386 -13.71 11.45 25.59
C GLN A 386 -12.90 10.79 24.49
N PHE A 387 -13.58 10.16 23.52
CA PHE A 387 -12.91 9.51 22.42
C PHE A 387 -12.18 10.52 21.52
N LEU A 388 -12.83 11.62 21.13
CA LEU A 388 -12.21 12.65 20.29
C LEU A 388 -11.00 13.29 21.00
N ARG A 389 -11.09 13.56 22.30
CA ARG A 389 -9.95 14.06 23.10
C ARG A 389 -8.77 13.10 23.08
N ARG A 390 -9.01 11.79 23.15
CA ARG A 390 -7.95 10.78 23.07
C ARG A 390 -7.25 10.74 21.71
N MET A 391 -7.91 11.22 20.65
CA MET A 391 -7.34 11.26 19.29
C MET A 391 -6.55 12.55 18.99
N ILE A 392 -6.51 13.51 19.91
CA ILE A 392 -5.72 14.75 19.77
C ILE A 392 -4.24 14.40 19.56
N ALA A 393 -3.67 14.89 18.46
CA ALA A 393 -2.27 14.70 18.08
C ALA A 393 -1.86 13.22 18.03
N THR A 394 -2.79 12.34 17.64
CA THR A 394 -2.49 10.94 17.39
C THR A 394 -2.17 10.72 15.91
N PHE A 395 -1.16 9.90 15.65
CA PHE A 395 -0.75 9.51 14.30
C PHE A 395 -0.63 8.00 14.21
N LYS A 396 -0.89 7.47 13.02
CA LYS A 396 -0.82 6.06 12.73
C LYS A 396 0.58 5.55 13.03
N THR A 397 0.69 4.46 13.78
CA THR A 397 1.95 3.77 14.03
C THR A 397 2.60 3.36 12.70
N PRO A 398 3.74 3.93 12.29
CA PRO A 398 4.36 3.53 11.03
C PRO A 398 4.95 2.12 11.14
N THR A 399 5.06 1.44 9.99
CA THR A 399 5.84 0.20 9.88
C THR A 399 7.30 0.45 10.24
N LEU A 400 7.93 -0.51 10.91
CA LEU A 400 9.39 -0.52 11.14
C LEU A 400 10.14 -1.39 10.12
N ARG A 401 9.47 -1.85 9.06
CA ARG A 401 10.16 -2.49 7.93
C ARG A 401 10.93 -1.43 7.14
N ASN A 402 12.15 -1.79 6.71
CA ASN A 402 13.00 -0.99 5.83
C ASN A 402 13.41 0.39 6.35
N LEU A 403 13.46 0.57 7.67
CA LEU A 403 13.91 1.82 8.31
C LEU A 403 15.24 2.33 7.71
N ALA A 404 16.24 1.48 7.49
CA ALA A 404 17.52 1.91 6.92
C ALA A 404 17.42 2.67 5.56
N PHE A 405 16.26 2.63 4.91
CA PHE A 405 15.98 3.25 3.62
C PHE A 405 14.79 4.23 3.66
N SER A 406 14.31 4.62 4.85
CA SER A 406 13.14 5.48 5.00
C SER A 406 13.32 6.72 5.89
N GLN A 407 14.56 7.03 6.30
CA GLN A 407 14.94 8.22 7.06
C GLN A 407 14.85 9.50 6.20
N PRO A 408 14.49 10.68 6.73
CA PRO A 408 14.41 11.03 8.14
C PRO A 408 13.13 10.57 8.85
N TYR A 409 13.16 10.59 10.18
CA TYR A 409 12.05 10.20 11.04
C TYR A 409 11.64 11.33 11.97
N LEU A 410 10.36 11.27 12.33
CA LEU A 410 9.70 12.21 13.23
C LEU A 410 9.97 13.64 12.78
#